data_AF-A0A0R3SYX1-F1
#
_entry.id   AF-A0A0R3SYX1-F1
#
_cell.length_a   1.000
_cell.length_b   1.000
_cell.length_c   1.000
_cell.angle_alpha   90.00
_cell.angle_beta   90.00
_cell.angle_gamma   90.00
#
_symmetry.space_group_name_H-M   'P 1'
#
loop_
_entity.id
_entity.type
_entity.pdbx_description
1 polymer ?
#
loop_
_entity_poly.entity_id
_entity_poly.type
_entity_poly.pdbx_seq_one_letter_code
_entity_poly.pdbx_strand_id
1 'polypeptide(L)'
;MAKYLESLIKSDTRFDIIGENNNELTKKLYEEIENDGRIHVVTASVRTPKGEEIFFIRIAMVNIFTDEEICDYAFKVIVEVTNKLSVNQ
;
A
#
# COMPACT_ATOMS: atom_id res chain seq x y z
N MET A 1 -9.69 -13.00 1.32
CA MET A 1 -8.47 -12.33 1.80
C MET A 1 -8.31 -10.90 1.32
N ALA A 2 -8.47 -10.56 0.03
CA ALA A 2 -8.39 -9.17 -0.42
C ALA A 2 -9.26 -8.18 0.40
N LYS A 3 -10.52 -8.52 0.67
CA LYS A 3 -11.41 -7.72 1.54
C LYS A 3 -10.94 -7.61 3.00
N TYR A 4 -10.28 -8.65 3.50
CA TYR A 4 -9.73 -8.65 4.85
C TYR A 4 -8.55 -7.69 4.95
N LEU A 5 -7.60 -7.79 4.01
CA LEU A 5 -6.49 -6.86 3.91
C LEU A 5 -6.97 -5.41 3.69
N GLU A 6 -8.00 -5.19 2.86
CA GLU A 6 -8.62 -3.88 2.69
C GLU A 6 -9.15 -3.32 4.03
N SER A 7 -9.74 -4.17 4.88
CA SER A 7 -10.23 -3.77 6.20
C SER A 7 -9.11 -3.38 7.16
N LEU A 8 -7.97 -4.07 7.10
CA LEU A 8 -6.76 -3.73 7.86
C LEU A 8 -6.22 -2.38 7.40
N ILE A 9 -6.08 -2.16 6.10
CA ILE A 9 -5.60 -0.88 5.54
C ILE A 9 -6.50 0.28 5.95
N LYS A 10 -7.82 0.10 5.88
CA LYS A 10 -8.80 1.10 6.32
C LYS A 10 -8.78 1.40 7.82
N SER A 11 -8.22 0.51 8.64
CA SER A 11 -8.12 0.73 10.08
C SER A 11 -7.02 1.71 10.47
N ASP A 12 -6.06 1.97 9.57
CA ASP A 12 -4.98 2.94 9.76
C ASP A 12 -5.27 4.21 8.94
N THR A 13 -5.49 5.33 9.63
CA THR A 13 -5.93 6.60 9.06
C THR A 13 -4.92 7.26 8.13
N ARG A 14 -3.69 6.74 8.06
CA ARG A 14 -2.65 7.23 7.14
C ARG A 14 -2.85 6.71 5.72
N PHE A 15 -3.65 5.67 5.52
CA PHE A 15 -3.94 5.10 4.22
C PHE A 15 -5.36 5.42 3.76
N ASP A 16 -5.55 5.40 2.45
CA ASP A 16 -6.86 5.51 1.82
C ASP A 16 -6.99 4.49 0.68
N ILE A 17 -8.20 4.00 0.45
CA ILE A 17 -8.48 3.08 -0.67
C ILE A 17 -8.78 3.93 -1.90
N ILE A 18 -7.70 4.34 -2.58
CA ILE A 18 -7.71 5.20 -3.78
C ILE A 18 -8.36 6.56 -3.49
N GLY A 19 -7.56 7.50 -3.01
CA GLY A 19 -7.96 8.88 -2.74
C GLY A 19 -7.00 9.92 -3.32
N GLU A 20 -7.36 11.19 -3.21
CA GLU A 20 -6.51 12.34 -3.59
C GLU A 20 -5.37 12.50 -2.57
N ASN A 21 -4.32 11.69 -2.72
CA ASN A 21 -3.17 11.70 -1.83
C ASN A 21 -1.88 12.10 -2.56
N ASN A 22 -0.83 12.38 -1.79
CA ASN A 22 0.46 12.82 -2.31
C ASN A 22 1.16 11.70 -3.10
N ASN A 23 1.13 11.79 -4.44
CA ASN A 23 1.78 10.81 -5.34
C ASN A 23 3.26 10.59 -5.03
N GLU A 24 4.00 11.63 -4.65
CA GLU A 24 5.44 11.50 -4.36
C GLU A 24 5.67 10.68 -3.09
N LEU A 25 4.82 10.87 -2.07
CA LEU A 25 4.88 10.06 -0.86
C LEU A 25 4.49 8.60 -1.13
N THR A 26 3.48 8.37 -1.97
CA THR A 26 3.07 7.01 -2.39
C THR A 26 4.16 6.30 -3.18
N LYS A 27 4.87 6.99 -4.09
CA LYS A 27 6.03 6.44 -4.82
C LYS A 27 7.15 6.07 -3.86
N LYS A 28 7.48 6.96 -2.92
CA LYS A 28 8.51 6.68 -1.92
C LYS A 28 8.14 5.50 -1.02
N LEU A 29 6.89 5.41 -0.59
CA LEU A 29 6.39 4.25 0.16
C LEU A 29 6.55 2.95 -0.65
N TYR A 30 6.18 2.97 -1.93
CA TYR A 30 6.38 1.83 -2.82
C TYR A 30 7.85 1.42 -2.90
N GLU A 31 8.77 2.37 -3.16
CA GLU A 31 10.20 2.09 -3.25
C GLU A 31 10.75 1.47 -1.96
N GLU A 32 10.36 1.99 -0.80
CA GLU A 32 10.80 1.44 0.49
C GLU A 32 10.21 0.05 0.77
N ILE A 33 8.98 -0.23 0.35
CA ILE A 33 8.38 -1.57 0.49
C ILE A 33 9.14 -2.58 -0.38
N GLU A 34 9.42 -2.23 -1.64
CA GLU A 34 10.16 -3.11 -2.56
C GLU A 34 11.62 -3.31 -2.12
N ASN A 35 12.28 -2.26 -1.61
CA ASN A 35 13.63 -2.34 -1.07
C ASN A 35 13.70 -3.16 0.23
N ASP A 36 12.66 -3.15 1.05
CA ASP A 36 12.55 -3.98 2.26
C ASP A 36 12.41 -5.47 1.92
N GLY A 37 11.78 -5.80 0.78
CA GLY A 37 11.84 -7.13 0.14
C GLY A 37 11.03 -8.23 0.83
N ARG A 38 10.34 -7.93 1.94
CA ARG A 38 9.48 -8.89 2.66
C ARG A 38 8.16 -9.16 1.96
N ILE A 39 7.69 -8.22 1.14
CA ILE A 39 6.50 -8.35 0.30
C ILE A 39 6.78 -7.73 -1.07
N HIS A 40 6.05 -8.16 -2.09
CA HIS A 40 6.08 -7.55 -3.42
C HIS A 40 4.71 -6.94 -3.72
N VAL A 41 4.71 -5.70 -4.17
CA VAL A 41 3.53 -4.95 -4.59
C VAL A 41 3.76 -4.37 -5.98
N VAL A 42 2.68 -3.97 -6.64
CA VAL A 42 2.77 -3.34 -7.97
C VAL A 42 2.06 -2.00 -7.93
N THR A 43 2.37 -1.11 -8.87
CA THR A 43 1.76 0.22 -8.92
C THR A 43 0.89 0.37 -10.14
N ALA A 44 -0.05 1.32 -10.09
CA ALA A 44 -0.78 1.80 -11.24
C ALA A 44 -1.03 3.29 -11.11
N SER A 45 -1.36 3.94 -12.22
CA SER A 45 -1.88 5.30 -12.21
C SER A 45 -3.09 5.45 -13.11
N VAL A 46 -3.96 6.37 -12.73
CA VAL A 46 -5.13 6.78 -13.50
C VAL A 46 -5.18 8.30 -13.57
N ARG A 47 -5.75 8.84 -14.65
CA ARG A 47 -6.01 10.27 -14.76
C ARG A 47 -7.45 10.57 -14.41
N THR A 48 -7.67 11.56 -13.55
CA THR A 48 -9.02 12.06 -13.25
C THR A 48 -9.60 12.77 -14.49
N PRO A 49 -10.93 12.96 -14.56
CA PRO A 49 -11.54 13.78 -15.61
C PRO A 49 -11.00 15.22 -15.67
N LYS A 50 -10.40 15.72 -14.57
CA LYS A 50 -9.77 17.04 -14.48
C LYS A 50 -8.32 17.05 -14.98
N GLY A 51 -7.76 15.89 -15.34
CA GLY A 51 -6.39 15.74 -15.85
C GLY A 51 -5.33 15.51 -14.77
N GLU A 52 -5.71 15.39 -13.50
CA GLU A 52 -4.79 15.09 -12.40
C GLU A 52 -4.44 13.60 -12.40
N GLU A 53 -3.19 13.24 -12.10
CA GLU A 53 -2.77 11.86 -11.98
C GLU A 53 -2.97 11.37 -10.54
N ILE A 54 -3.57 10.19 -10.37
CA ILE A 54 -3.63 9.47 -9.10
C ILE A 54 -2.71 8.26 -9.23
N PHE A 55 -1.62 8.25 -8.46
CA PHE A 55 -0.70 7.13 -8.37
C PHE A 55 -1.00 6.30 -7.11
N PHE A 56 -1.13 4.99 -7.27
CA PHE A 56 -1.51 4.10 -6.17
C PHE A 56 -0.81 2.74 -6.24
N ILE A 57 -0.63 2.15 -5.06
CA ILE A 57 -0.11 0.80 -4.89
C ILE A 57 -1.29 -0.19 -5.00
N ARG A 58 -1.08 -1.27 -5.75
CA ARG A 58 -1.98 -2.40 -5.88
C ARG A 58 -1.38 -3.61 -5.18
N ILE A 59 -2.17 -4.24 -4.33
CA ILE A 59 -1.79 -5.49 -3.68
C ILE A 59 -2.54 -6.62 -4.38
N ALA A 60 -1.80 -7.43 -5.15
CA ALA A 60 -2.34 -8.58 -5.85
C ALA A 60 -2.20 -9.84 -4.98
N MET A 61 -3.32 -10.49 -4.68
CA MET A 61 -3.31 -11.81 -4.02
C MET A 61 -3.09 -12.87 -5.11
N VAL A 62 -1.84 -13.34 -5.24
CA VAL A 62 -1.43 -14.24 -6.33
C VAL A 62 -1.40 -15.72 -5.94
N ASN A 63 -1.47 -16.03 -4.64
CA ASN A 63 -1.47 -17.40 -4.12
C ASN A 63 -2.86 -17.77 -3.60
N ILE A 64 -3.36 -18.95 -4.01
CA ILE A 64 -4.64 -19.48 -3.55
C ILE A 64 -4.65 -19.84 -2.05
N PHE A 65 -3.47 -20.04 -1.46
CA PHE A 65 -3.29 -20.35 -0.04
C PHE A 65 -3.07 -19.12 0.84
N THR A 66 -3.25 -17.91 0.31
CA THR A 66 -3.26 -16.71 1.15
C THR A 66 -4.40 -16.81 2.17
N ASP A 67 -4.06 -16.65 3.45
CA ASP A 67 -4.98 -16.62 4.59
C ASP A 67 -4.84 -15.29 5.37
N GLU A 68 -5.47 -15.23 6.54
CA GLU A 68 -5.47 -14.04 7.40
C GLU A 68 -4.08 -13.74 7.96
N GLU A 69 -3.32 -14.76 8.37
CA GLU A 69 -1.95 -14.58 8.91
C GLU A 69 -1.02 -13.94 7.89
N ILE A 70 -1.12 -14.34 6.61
CA ILE A 70 -0.36 -13.73 5.51
C ILE A 70 -0.81 -12.28 5.29
N CYS A 71 -2.10 -11.97 5.41
CA CYS A 71 -2.61 -10.61 5.28
C CYS A 71 -2.14 -9.72 6.43
N ASP A 72 -2.19 -10.22 7.67
CA ASP A 72 -1.70 -9.52 8.86
C ASP A 72 -0.21 -9.23 8.76
N TYR A 73 0.56 -10.21 8.30
CA TYR A 73 1.99 -10.04 8.05
C TYR A 73 2.25 -8.95 7.00
N ALA A 74 1.56 -9.00 5.85
CA ALA A 74 1.72 -8.00 4.81
C ALA A 74 1.34 -6.58 5.31
N PHE A 75 0.24 -6.46 6.05
CA PHE A 75 -0.18 -5.19 6.65
C PHE A 75 0.85 -4.67 7.66
N LYS A 76 1.37 -5.54 8.53
CA LYS A 76 2.42 -5.20 9.48
C LYS A 76 3.67 -4.65 8.78
N VAL A 77 4.11 -5.29 7.69
CA VAL A 77 5.26 -4.80 6.90
C VAL A 77 4.99 -3.40 6.35
N ILE A 78 3.81 -3.15 5.77
CA ILE A 78 3.42 -1.83 5.25
C ILE A 78 3.47 -0.76 6.35
N VAL A 79 2.92 -1.07 7.53
CA VAL A 79 2.92 -0.16 8.69
C VAL A 79 4.33 0.12 9.19
N GLU A 80 5.18 -0.90 9.31
CA GLU A 80 6.56 -0.75 9.75
C GLU A 80 7.38 0.12 8.79
N VAL A 81 7.25 -0.09 7.48
CA VAL A 81 7.92 0.72 6.46
C VAL A 81 7.39 2.17 6.51
N THR A 82 6.08 2.34 6.65
CA THR A 82 5.47 3.67 6.78
C THR A 82 5.99 4.40 8.02
N ASN A 83 6.13 3.72 9.16
CA ASN A 83 6.70 4.30 10.37
C ASN A 83 8.14 4.79 10.16
N LYS A 84 8.98 4.03 9.45
CA LYS A 84 10.35 4.45 9.11
C LYS A 84 10.36 5.72 8.25
N LEU A 85 9.39 5.85 7.34
CA LEU A 85 9.25 7.04 6.51
C LEU A 85 8.78 8.27 7.30
N SER A 86 7.85 8.10 8.24
CA SER A 86 7.35 9.21 9.08
C SER A 86 8.37 9.72 10.10
N VAL A 87 9.32 8.89 10.56
CA VAL A 87 10.37 9.30 11.51
C VAL A 87 11.51 10.06 10.81
N ASN A 88 11.66 9.91 9.49
CA ASN A 88 12.70 10.54 8.67
C ASN A 88 12.22 11.81 7.93
N GLN A 89 11.09 12.39 8.34
CA GLN A 89 10.59 13.70 7.87
C GLN A 89 10.82 14.76 8.95
#